data_AF-A0A5C7WU50-F1
#
_entry.id   AF-A0A5C7WU50-F1
#
_cell.length_a   1.000
_cell.length_b   1.000
_cell.length_c   1.000
_cell.angle_alpha   90.00
_cell.angle_beta   90.00
_cell.angle_gamma   90.00
#
_symmetry.space_group_name_H-M   'P 1'
#
loop_
_entity.id
_entity.type
_entity.pdbx_description
1 polymer ?
#
loop_
_entity_poly.entity_id
_entity_poly.type
_entity_poly.pdbx_seq_one_letter_code
_entity_poly.pdbx_strand_id
1 'polypeptide(L)' 'MRLVIAQCTVDYVGRLTAHLPSARRLLLIKADGSVSVHADDRAYKPLNWMSPPCWLTEDIGVWVVENKS' A
#
# COMPACT_ATOMS: atom_id res chain seq x y z
N MET A 1 13.07 6.67 0.66
CA MET A 1 11.99 6.54 1.67
C MET A 1 10.99 7.66 1.41
N ARG A 2 9.71 7.33 1.23
CA ARG A 2 8.62 8.31 1.02
C ARG A 2 7.44 7.94 1.92
N LEU A 3 6.90 8.93 2.62
CA LEU A 3 5.69 8.81 3.42
C LEU A 3 4.59 9.61 2.72
N VAL A 4 3.43 9.00 2.55
CA VAL A 4 2.29 9.63 1.89
C VAL A 4 1.08 9.47 2.79
N ILE A 5 0.42 10.58 3.11
CA ILE A 5 -0.88 10.58 3.79
C ILE A 5 -1.92 10.98 2.76
N ALA A 6 -2.86 10.08 2.49
CA ALA A 6 -3.88 10.30 1.47
C ALA A 6 -5.22 9.69 1.89
N GLN A 7 -6.31 10.28 1.42
CA GLN A 7 -7.60 9.61 1.37
C GLN A 7 -7.60 8.74 0.10
N CYS A 8 -7.68 7.43 0.25
CA CYS A 8 -7.66 6.51 -0.89
C CYS A 8 -8.57 5.30 -0.64
N THR A 9 -8.72 4.44 -1.64
CA THR A 9 -9.12 3.03 -1.52
C THR A 9 -7.91 2.15 -1.83
N VAL A 10 -7.92 0.89 -1.41
CA VAL A 10 -6.84 -0.06 -1.76
C VAL A 10 -7.44 -1.38 -2.18
N ASP A 11 -7.06 -1.84 -3.36
CA ASP A 11 -7.32 -3.20 -3.83
C ASP A 11 -6.02 -3.99 -3.75
N TYR A 12 -6.04 -5.09 -2.98
CA TYR A 12 -4.91 -5.99 -2.82
C TYR A 12 -5.25 -7.34 -3.43
N VAL A 13 -4.40 -7.82 -4.33
CA VAL A 13 -4.55 -9.09 -5.03
C VAL A 13 -3.27 -9.92 -4.87
N GLY A 14 -3.42 -11.17 -4.46
CA GLY A 14 -2.32 -12.12 -4.28
C GLY A 14 -2.85 -13.47 -3.81
N ARG A 15 -2.20 -14.11 -2.83
CA ARG A 15 -2.73 -15.32 -2.18
C ARG A 15 -4.11 -15.10 -1.54
N LEU A 16 -4.35 -13.88 -1.06
CA LEU A 16 -5.65 -13.41 -0.58
C LEU A 16 -6.03 -12.17 -1.39
N THR A 17 -7.33 -11.95 -1.55
CA THR A 17 -7.88 -10.73 -2.14
C THR A 17 -8.53 -9.91 -1.03
N ALA A 18 -8.24 -8.61 -0.99
CA ALA A 18 -8.85 -7.69 -0.04
C ALA A 18 -9.15 -6.35 -0.71
N HIS A 19 -10.29 -5.76 -0.35
CA HIS A 19 -10.65 -4.39 -0.69
C HIS A 19 -10.73 -3.57 0.59
N LEU A 20 -9.98 -2.47 0.67
CA LEU A 20 -10.07 -1.51 1.76
C LEU A 20 -10.87 -0.27 1.28
N PRO A 21 -12.02 0.04 1.92
CA PRO A 21 -12.91 1.14 1.52
C PRO A 21 -12.26 2.50 1.73
N SER A 22 -12.85 3.59 1.23
CA SER A 22 -12.20 4.91 1.30
C SER A 22 -11.87 5.34 2.74
N ALA A 23 -10.60 5.59 3.04
CA ALA A 23 -10.13 6.04 4.35
C ALA A 23 -8.83 6.85 4.22
N ARG A 24 -8.52 7.64 5.26
CA ARG A 24 -7.23 8.33 5.39
C ARG A 24 -6.17 7.30 5.78
N ARG A 25 -5.13 7.17 4.97
CA ARG A 25 -4.08 6.17 5.13
C ARG A 25 -2.69 6.77 5.14
N LEU A 26 -1.80 6.13 5.89
CA LEU A 26 -0.37 6.31 5.75
C LEU A 26 0.17 5.20 4.84
N LEU A 27 0.75 5.60 3.71
CA LEU A 27 1.50 4.73 2.81
C LEU A 27 2.99 4.96 3.07
N LEU A 28 3.69 3.89 3.44
CA LEU A 28 5.14 3.91 3.63
C LEU A 28 5.81 3.18 2.47
N ILE A 29 6.58 3.90 1.67
CA ILE A 29 7.34 3.39 0.53
C ILE A 29 8.83 3.43 0.88
N LYS A 30 9.43 2.25 1.04
CA LYS A 30 10.82 2.10 1.46
C LYS A 30 11.78 2.07 0.28
N ALA A 31 13.07 2.25 0.56
CA ALA A 31 14.12 2.29 -0.45
C ALA A 31 14.37 0.93 -1.13
N ASP A 32 13.98 -0.17 -0.49
CA ASP A 32 14.06 -1.53 -1.04
C ASP A 32 12.86 -1.89 -1.94
N GLY A 33 11.91 -0.97 -2.10
CA GLY A 33 10.65 -1.18 -2.83
C GLY A 33 9.51 -1.71 -1.98
N SER A 34 9.74 -2.11 -0.72
CA SER A 34 8.63 -2.55 0.14
C SER A 34 7.62 -1.42 0.40
N VAL A 35 6.35 -1.79 0.41
CA VAL A 35 5.23 -0.88 0.65
C VAL A 35 4.37 -1.42 1.79
N SER A 36 3.94 -0.53 2.68
CA SER A 36 2.96 -0.88 3.72
C SER A 36 1.89 0.19 3.85
N VAL A 37 0.66 -0.27 4.07
CA VAL A 37 -0.56 0.53 4.12
C VAL A 37 -1.10 0.49 5.56
N HIS A 38 -1.21 1.65 6.18
CA HIS A 38 -1.72 1.81 7.55
C HIS A 38 -2.97 2.69 7.55
N ALA A 39 -3.86 2.48 8.52
CA ALA A 39 -4.99 3.35 8.80
C ALA A 39 -4.91 3.84 10.25
N ASP A 40 -5.60 4.95 10.52
CA ASP A 40 -5.78 5.49 11.87
C ASP A 40 -6.90 4.74 12.61
N ASP A 41 -6.83 3.40 12.58
CA ASP A 41 -7.66 2.51 13.37
C ASP A 41 -6.79 1.78 14.42
N ARG A 42 -7.39 0.90 15.24
CA ARG A 42 -6.70 0.27 16.38
C ARG A 42 -5.63 -0.77 15.98
N ALA A 43 -5.13 -0.77 14.74
CA ALA A 43 -4.11 -1.68 14.27
C ALA A 43 -2.70 -1.06 14.32
N TYR A 44 -1.81 -1.62 15.17
CA TYR A 44 -0.38 -1.30 15.13
C TYR A 44 0.33 -1.92 13.93
N LYS A 45 -0.29 -2.92 13.30
CA LYS A 45 0.23 -3.61 12.11
C LYS A 45 -0.34 -2.96 10.85
N PRO A 46 0.41 -2.98 9.74
CA PRO A 46 -0.15 -2.57 8.45
C PRO A 46 -1.36 -3.45 8.07
N LEU A 47 -2.35 -2.84 7.44
CA LEU A 47 -3.53 -3.52 6.90
C LEU A 47 -3.14 -4.39 5.69
N ASN A 48 -2.28 -3.86 4.82
CA ASN A 48 -1.64 -4.59 3.72
C ASN A 48 -0.16 -4.21 3.63
N TRP A 49 0.68 -5.16 3.21
CA TRP A 49 2.08 -4.91 2.92
C TRP A 49 2.57 -5.80 1.78
N MET A 50 3.58 -5.31 1.07
CA MET A 50 4.32 -6.07 0.06
C MET A 50 5.81 -6.02 0.40
N SER A 51 6.42 -7.21 0.41
CA SER A 51 7.85 -7.39 0.64
C SER A 51 8.62 -7.26 -0.66
N PRO A 52 9.88 -6.79 -0.64
CA PRO A 52 10.64 -6.58 -1.86
C PRO A 52 10.97 -7.92 -2.54
N PRO A 53 11.24 -7.92 -3.86
CA PRO A 53 11.27 -6.76 -4.75
C PRO A 53 9.86 -6.29 -5.14
N CYS A 54 9.60 -4.98 -5.11
CA CYS A 54 8.40 -4.39 -5.69
C CYS A 54 8.73 -3.16 -6.54
N TRP A 55 7.85 -2.87 -7.49
CA TRP A 55 7.88 -1.69 -8.34
C TRP A 55 6.63 -0.86 -8.11
N LEU A 56 6.80 0.46 -7.99
CA LEU A 56 5.72 1.43 -7.84
C LEU A 56 5.56 2.19 -9.16
N THR A 57 4.37 2.16 -9.73
CA THR A 57 3.97 2.98 -10.88
C THR A 57 2.97 4.03 -10.39
N GLU A 58 3.24 5.30 -10.67
CA GLU A 58 2.42 6.44 -10.26
C GLU A 58 1.69 7.03 -11.48
N ASP A 59 0.38 6.84 -11.55
CA ASP A 59 -0.50 7.48 -12.54
C ASP A 59 -1.45 8.46 -11.85
N ILE A 60 -2.15 9.27 -12.66
CA ILE A 60 -3.13 10.24 -12.16
C ILE A 60 -4.28 9.48 -11.49
N GLY A 61 -4.38 9.62 -10.17
CA GLY A 61 -5.46 9.06 -9.36
C GLY A 61 -5.30 7.58 -9.00
N VAL A 62 -4.29 6.88 -9.53
CA VAL A 62 -4.05 5.46 -9.24
C VAL A 62 -2.57 5.19 -9.13
N TRP A 63 -2.16 4.56 -8.03
CA TRP A 63 -0.81 4.03 -7.86
C TRP A 63 -0.87 2.52 -7.79
N VAL A 64 0.02 1.86 -8.52
CA VAL A 64 0.09 0.39 -8.58
C VAL A 64 1.42 -0.07 -8.00
N VAL A 65 1.35 -1.06 -7.11
CA VAL A 65 2.53 -1.74 -6.56
C VAL A 65 2.49 -3.19 -7.00
N GLU A 66 3.53 -3.62 -7.71
CA GLU A 66 3.66 -5.00 -8.21
C GLU A 66 4.90 -5.65 -7.60
N ASN A 67 4.84 -6.94 -7.27
CA ASN A 67 6.02 -7.73 -6.93
C ASN A 67 6.30 -8.76 -8.03
N LYS A 68 7.45 -9.42 -7.93
CA LYS A 68 7.72 -10.58 -8.78
C LYS A 68 6.78 -11.72 -8.36
N SER A 69 6.00 -12.23 -9.32
CA SER A 69 5.15 -13.42 -9.15
C SER A 69 5.97 -14.64 -8.73
#